data_AF-I3VZN9-F1
#
_entry.id   AF-I3VZN9-F1
#
_cell.length_a   1.000
_cell.length_b   1.000
_cell.length_c   1.000
_cell.angle_alpha   90.00
_cell.angle_beta   90.00
_cell.angle_gamma   90.00
#
_symmetry.space_group_name_H-M   'P 1'
#
loop_
_entity.id
_entity.type
_entity.pdbx_description
1 polymer ?
#
loop_
_entity_poly.entity_id
_entity_poly.type
_entity_poly.pdbx_seq_one_letter_code
_entity_poly.pdbx_strand_id
1 'polypeptide(L)'
;MGDSVTPELLSDMICRYFSSQALTEEETIQTLNHLRRVLHEVSPFSQEPVDFVLWVKADEVVANDYNPNVMAPGEKKLLKQSLEKDGFTQPVVVSEEKEHYLVVDGFHRQLLGREADTGKRLKGWLPVACINPERKELASRIAATIRHNRAKGKHQITSMSDIVRDLSRQGWTNERIGTELGMDLDEVLRLKQISGLAELFQEESFSPAWTVR
;
A
#
# COMPACT_ATOMS: atom_id res chain seq x y z
N MET A 1 -31.86 14.15 -33.05
CA MET A 1 -30.97 14.71 -32.03
C MET A 1 -31.10 13.79 -30.84
N GLY A 2 -30.12 12.91 -30.62
CA GLY A 2 -30.20 11.94 -29.53
C GLY A 2 -30.13 12.66 -28.20
N ASP A 3 -30.94 12.22 -27.23
CA ASP A 3 -30.94 12.75 -25.87
C ASP A 3 -29.51 12.65 -25.30
N SER A 4 -28.83 13.79 -25.21
CA SER A 4 -27.50 13.85 -24.60
C SER A 4 -27.66 13.59 -23.11
N VAL A 5 -27.06 12.50 -22.61
CA VAL A 5 -27.00 12.22 -21.19
C VAL A 5 -26.23 13.35 -20.50
N THR A 6 -26.88 14.03 -19.54
CA THR A 6 -26.25 15.09 -18.75
C THR A 6 -25.79 14.57 -17.38
N PRO A 7 -24.82 15.21 -16.72
CA PRO A 7 -24.41 14.84 -15.36
C PRO A 7 -25.56 14.84 -14.35
N GLU A 8 -26.53 15.74 -14.51
CA GLU A 8 -27.71 15.84 -13.64
C GLU A 8 -28.62 14.62 -13.83
N LEU A 9 -28.84 14.20 -15.08
CA LEU A 9 -29.62 12.99 -15.38
C LEU A 9 -28.93 11.75 -14.80
N LEU A 10 -27.61 11.64 -14.96
CA LEU A 10 -26.84 10.53 -14.40
C LEU A 10 -26.90 10.51 -12.86
N SER A 11 -26.75 11.68 -12.23
CA SER A 11 -26.83 11.83 -10.78
C SER A 11 -28.21 11.43 -10.25
N ASP A 12 -29.27 11.88 -10.91
CA ASP A 12 -30.65 11.51 -10.56
C ASP A 12 -30.90 10.01 -10.74
N MET A 13 -30.37 9.38 -11.80
CA MET A 13 -30.44 7.93 -11.98
C MET A 13 -29.74 7.16 -10.86
N ILE A 14 -28.56 7.60 -10.43
CA ILE A 14 -27.82 7.00 -9.30
C ILE A 14 -28.63 7.14 -8.01
N CYS A 15 -29.12 8.34 -7.70
CA CYS A 15 -29.93 8.58 -6.50
C CYS A 15 -31.21 7.74 -6.49
N ARG A 16 -31.91 7.64 -7.63
CA ARG A 16 -33.10 6.80 -7.77
C ARG A 16 -32.78 5.32 -7.60
N TYR A 17 -31.66 4.84 -8.13
CA TYR A 17 -31.23 3.45 -7.95
C TYR A 17 -31.13 3.09 -6.46
N PHE A 18 -30.43 3.89 -5.66
CA PHE A 18 -30.27 3.63 -4.23
C PHE A 18 -31.55 3.86 -3.41
N SER A 19 -32.42 4.77 -3.85
CA SER A 19 -33.66 5.08 -3.10
C SER A 19 -34.80 4.10 -3.38
N SER A 20 -34.79 3.44 -4.55
CA SER A 20 -35.86 2.54 -4.99
C SER A 20 -35.65 1.08 -4.61
N GLN A 21 -34.44 0.71 -4.22
CA GLN A 21 -34.08 -0.66 -3.85
C GLN A 21 -33.93 -0.80 -2.33
N ALA A 22 -34.45 -1.90 -1.78
CA ALA A 22 -34.20 -2.29 -0.39
C ALA A 22 -32.85 -3.00 -0.28
N LEU A 23 -31.76 -2.29 -0.58
CA LEU A 23 -30.40 -2.83 -0.46
C LEU A 23 -30.02 -2.94 1.02
N THR A 24 -29.37 -4.04 1.36
CA THR A 24 -28.61 -4.14 2.61
C THR A 24 -27.43 -3.15 2.58
N GLU A 25 -26.85 -2.90 3.76
CA GLU A 25 -25.67 -2.03 3.85
C GLU A 25 -24.49 -2.56 3.03
N GLU A 26 -24.30 -3.87 3.02
CA GLU A 26 -23.24 -4.53 2.27
C GLU A 26 -23.45 -4.40 0.76
N GLU A 27 -24.65 -4.66 0.26
CA GLU A 27 -24.98 -4.46 -1.16
C GLU A 27 -24.85 -2.99 -1.58
N THR A 28 -25.21 -2.06 -0.68
CA THR A 28 -25.02 -0.63 -0.91
C THR A 28 -23.54 -0.30 -1.10
N ILE A 29 -22.67 -0.77 -0.20
CA ILE A 29 -21.22 -0.52 -0.27
C ILE A 29 -20.61 -1.17 -1.51
N GLN A 30 -21.00 -2.40 -1.84
CA GLN A 30 -20.51 -3.09 -3.04
C GLN A 30 -20.95 -2.37 -4.32
N THR A 31 -22.18 -1.88 -4.38
CA THR A 31 -22.65 -1.08 -5.52
C THR A 31 -21.90 0.24 -5.62
N LEU A 32 -21.68 0.94 -4.49
CA LEU A 32 -20.88 2.17 -4.47
C LEU A 32 -19.44 1.91 -4.94
N ASN A 33 -18.81 0.82 -4.50
CA ASN A 33 -17.48 0.41 -4.97
C ASN A 33 -17.45 0.14 -6.48
N HIS A 34 -18.50 -0.52 -7.01
CA HIS A 34 -18.64 -0.74 -8.44
C HIS A 34 -18.71 0.60 -9.20
N LEU A 35 -19.56 1.53 -8.76
CA LEU A 35 -19.67 2.85 -9.40
C LEU A 35 -18.36 3.64 -9.32
N ARG A 36 -17.64 3.59 -8.18
CA ARG A 36 -16.31 4.21 -8.05
C ARG A 36 -15.32 3.65 -9.07
N ARG A 37 -15.36 2.34 -9.35
CA ARG A 37 -14.51 1.72 -10.37
C ARG A 37 -14.82 2.27 -11.76
N VAL A 38 -16.09 2.35 -12.12
CA VAL A 38 -16.53 2.91 -13.41
C VAL A 38 -16.07 4.37 -13.56
N LEU A 39 -16.19 5.17 -12.49
CA LEU A 39 -15.70 6.55 -12.49
C LEU A 39 -14.18 6.63 -12.63
N HIS A 40 -13.45 5.73 -11.97
CA HIS A 40 -11.99 5.66 -12.08
C HIS A 40 -11.52 5.29 -13.50
N GLU A 41 -12.21 4.38 -14.18
CA GLU A 41 -11.87 3.95 -15.55
C GLU A 41 -11.93 5.11 -16.57
N VAL A 42 -12.82 6.07 -16.35
CA VAL A 42 -12.95 7.27 -17.21
C VAL A 42 -12.17 8.48 -16.68
N SER A 43 -11.54 8.35 -15.51
CA SER A 43 -10.80 9.43 -14.86
C SER A 43 -9.48 9.72 -15.58
N PRO A 44 -9.11 10.99 -15.81
CA PRO A 44 -7.77 11.34 -16.26
C PRO A 44 -6.69 11.00 -15.22
N PHE A 45 -7.07 10.71 -13.98
CA PHE A 45 -6.19 10.31 -12.88
C PHE A 45 -6.26 8.81 -12.57
N SER A 46 -6.67 7.99 -13.54
CA SER A 46 -6.77 6.53 -13.41
C SER A 46 -5.47 5.82 -13.02
N GLN A 47 -4.33 6.50 -13.10
CA GLN A 47 -3.03 6.00 -12.65
C GLN A 47 -2.76 6.26 -11.16
N GLU A 48 -3.55 7.11 -10.52
CA GLU A 48 -3.36 7.50 -9.12
C GLU A 48 -4.24 6.63 -8.20
N PRO A 49 -3.66 5.82 -7.30
CA PRO A 49 -4.44 4.94 -6.41
C PRO A 49 -5.49 5.65 -5.55
N VAL A 50 -5.28 6.94 -5.26
CA VAL A 50 -6.19 7.75 -4.44
C VAL A 50 -7.46 8.15 -5.18
N ASP A 51 -7.45 8.15 -6.52
CA ASP A 51 -8.65 8.40 -7.35
C ASP A 51 -9.69 7.28 -7.16
N PHE A 52 -9.24 6.09 -6.73
CA PHE A 52 -10.07 4.91 -6.53
C PHE A 52 -9.93 4.30 -5.13
N VAL A 53 -10.57 4.95 -4.15
CA VAL A 53 -10.69 4.40 -2.80
C VAL A 53 -11.89 3.46 -2.70
N LEU A 54 -11.63 2.21 -2.32
CA LEU A 54 -12.62 1.19 -2.06
C LEU A 54 -12.90 1.06 -0.56
N TRP A 55 -14.11 0.66 -0.20
CA TRP A 55 -14.43 0.21 1.16
C TRP A 55 -14.54 -1.30 1.17
N VAL A 56 -13.63 -1.99 1.86
CA VAL A 56 -13.54 -3.46 1.90
C VAL A 56 -13.76 -3.97 3.31
N LYS A 57 -14.09 -5.26 3.47
CA LYS A 57 -14.27 -5.81 4.82
C LYS A 57 -12.92 -5.75 5.54
N ALA A 58 -12.95 -5.31 6.79
CA ALA A 58 -11.73 -5.14 7.55
C ALA A 58 -10.92 -6.44 7.59
N ASP A 59 -11.60 -7.58 7.71
CA ASP A 59 -11.02 -8.93 7.75
C ASP A 59 -10.30 -9.35 6.47
N GLU A 60 -10.65 -8.77 5.32
CA GLU A 60 -9.93 -8.97 4.05
C GLU A 60 -8.60 -8.23 4.02
N VAL A 61 -8.34 -7.28 4.92
CA VAL A 61 -7.11 -6.47 4.94
C VAL A 61 -6.08 -7.08 5.89
N VAL A 62 -5.03 -7.69 5.33
CA VAL A 62 -4.02 -8.49 6.04
C VAL A 62 -2.68 -7.74 6.09
N ALA A 63 -1.99 -7.81 7.23
CA ALA A 63 -0.66 -7.24 7.37
C ALA A 63 0.40 -8.08 6.65
N ASN A 64 1.42 -7.44 6.08
CA ASN A 64 2.59 -8.16 5.60
C ASN A 64 3.49 -8.64 6.75
N ASP A 65 4.28 -9.67 6.49
CA ASP A 65 5.17 -10.35 7.43
C ASP A 65 6.60 -9.79 7.44
N TYR A 66 7.00 -9.05 6.40
CA TYR A 66 8.35 -8.51 6.23
C TYR A 66 8.58 -7.13 6.89
N ASN A 67 7.53 -6.40 7.29
CA ASN A 67 7.67 -5.12 7.98
C ASN A 67 7.30 -5.24 9.47
N PRO A 68 8.22 -4.95 10.41
CA PRO A 68 7.95 -5.10 11.84
C PRO A 68 6.89 -4.12 12.41
N ASN A 69 6.36 -3.19 11.58
CA ASN A 69 5.20 -2.36 11.88
C ASN A 69 5.18 -1.76 13.31
N VAL A 70 6.30 -1.13 13.72
CA VAL A 70 6.48 -0.55 15.06
C VAL A 70 6.08 0.93 15.06
N MET A 71 5.34 1.34 16.10
CA MET A 71 4.96 2.73 16.36
C MET A 71 5.03 3.02 17.86
N ALA A 72 5.52 4.21 18.21
CA ALA A 72 5.60 4.61 19.60
C ALA A 72 4.19 4.76 20.21
N PRO A 73 3.98 4.44 21.50
CA PRO A 73 2.66 4.51 22.13
C PRO A 73 1.99 5.89 22.02
N GLY A 74 2.77 6.97 22.13
CA GLY A 74 2.28 8.34 21.98
C GLY A 74 1.73 8.63 20.58
N GLU A 75 2.46 8.21 19.54
CA GLU A 75 2.03 8.34 18.13
C GLU A 75 0.76 7.52 17.86
N LYS A 76 0.68 6.30 18.40
CA LYS A 76 -0.51 5.44 18.28
C LYS A 76 -1.74 6.11 18.89
N LYS A 77 -1.59 6.74 20.06
CA LYS A 77 -2.68 7.47 20.74
C LYS A 77 -3.15 8.69 19.91
N LEU A 78 -2.23 9.45 19.35
CA LEU A 78 -2.57 10.58 18.47
C LEU A 78 -3.28 10.12 17.20
N LEU A 79 -2.81 9.04 16.57
CA LEU A 79 -3.47 8.47 15.40
C LEU A 79 -4.89 8.01 15.71
N LYS A 80 -5.10 7.34 16.86
CA LYS A 80 -6.43 6.96 17.33
C LYS A 80 -7.34 8.18 17.48
N GLN A 81 -6.85 9.22 18.15
CA GLN A 81 -7.61 10.45 18.34
C GLN A 81 -7.98 11.12 17.01
N SER A 82 -7.08 11.13 16.02
CA SER A 82 -7.39 11.65 14.69
C SER A 82 -8.44 10.81 13.98
N LEU A 83 -8.37 9.47 14.04
CA LEU A 83 -9.39 8.59 13.46
C LEU A 83 -10.78 8.75 14.10
N GLU A 84 -10.84 9.10 15.38
CA GLU A 84 -12.08 9.36 16.10
C GLU A 84 -12.68 10.74 15.76
N LYS A 85 -11.84 11.77 15.63
CA LYS A 85 -12.28 13.16 15.39
C LYS A 85 -12.47 13.50 13.92
N ASP A 86 -11.53 13.08 13.09
CA ASP A 86 -11.42 13.49 11.67
C ASP A 86 -11.83 12.35 10.73
N GLY A 87 -11.93 11.12 11.23
CA GLY A 87 -12.17 9.94 10.42
C GLY A 87 -10.94 9.50 9.63
N PHE A 88 -11.16 8.68 8.60
CA PHE A 88 -10.07 8.27 7.70
C PHE A 88 -9.83 9.38 6.68
N THR A 89 -8.78 10.17 6.91
CA THR A 89 -8.30 11.20 5.98
C THR A 89 -7.31 10.65 4.95
N GLN A 90 -6.75 9.47 5.21
CA GLN A 90 -5.86 8.74 4.31
C GLN A 90 -6.30 7.26 4.29
N PRO A 91 -6.48 6.65 3.12
CA PRO A 91 -6.80 5.23 3.04
C PRO A 91 -5.62 4.36 3.52
N VAL A 92 -5.91 3.09 3.79
CA VAL A 92 -4.85 2.08 3.91
C VAL A 92 -4.37 1.75 2.50
N VAL A 93 -3.07 1.85 2.26
CA VAL A 93 -2.50 1.51 0.95
C VAL A 93 -2.26 0.00 0.93
N VAL A 94 -2.81 -0.67 -0.07
CA VAL A 94 -2.80 -2.14 -0.15
C VAL A 94 -2.37 -2.62 -1.53
N SER A 95 -1.95 -3.88 -1.61
CA SER A 95 -1.86 -4.64 -2.86
C SER A 95 -3.00 -5.67 -2.88
N GLU A 96 -3.77 -5.70 -3.96
CA GLU A 96 -4.86 -6.66 -4.14
C GLU A 96 -4.31 -8.05 -4.50
N GLU A 97 -4.74 -9.05 -3.75
CA GLU A 97 -4.56 -10.47 -4.04
C GLU A 97 -5.90 -11.14 -4.37
N LYS A 98 -5.88 -12.44 -4.72
CA LYS A 98 -7.09 -13.16 -5.16
C LYS A 98 -8.25 -13.10 -4.17
N GLU A 99 -7.96 -13.06 -2.87
CA GLU A 99 -8.98 -13.18 -1.81
C GLU A 99 -8.81 -12.15 -0.68
N HIS A 100 -7.75 -11.34 -0.70
CA HIS A 100 -7.43 -10.42 0.37
C HIS A 100 -6.59 -9.24 -0.11
N TYR A 101 -6.45 -8.24 0.74
CA TYR A 101 -5.69 -7.02 0.53
C TYR A 101 -4.49 -7.00 1.46
N LEU A 102 -3.28 -7.06 0.90
CA LEU A 102 -2.05 -7.01 1.68
C LEU A 102 -1.66 -5.55 1.96
N VAL A 103 -1.49 -5.19 3.23
CA VAL A 103 -1.08 -3.82 3.63
C VAL A 103 0.32 -3.52 3.09
N VAL A 104 0.44 -2.41 2.38
CA VAL A 104 1.71 -1.82 1.93
C VAL A 104 2.09 -0.65 2.83
N ASP A 105 1.13 0.21 3.15
CA ASP A 105 1.28 1.34 4.07
C ASP A 105 -0.03 1.60 4.84
N GLY A 106 0.09 2.16 6.05
CA GLY A 106 -1.06 2.43 6.91
C GLY A 106 -1.46 1.27 7.84
N PHE A 107 -0.54 0.36 8.18
CA PHE A 107 -0.79 -0.75 9.12
C PHE A 107 -1.50 -0.32 10.40
N HIS A 108 -1.01 0.72 11.08
CA HIS A 108 -1.63 1.16 12.34
C HIS A 108 -3.04 1.74 12.12
N ARG A 109 -3.35 2.30 10.94
CA ARG A 109 -4.71 2.71 10.58
C ARG A 109 -5.63 1.51 10.42
N GLN A 110 -5.16 0.45 9.75
CA GLN A 110 -5.90 -0.81 9.63
C GLN A 110 -6.18 -1.41 11.02
N LEU A 111 -5.17 -1.46 11.89
CA LEU A 111 -5.32 -2.01 13.24
C LEU A 111 -6.31 -1.19 14.10
N LEU A 112 -6.14 0.13 14.14
CA LEU A 112 -7.01 1.03 14.91
C LEU A 112 -8.43 1.08 14.34
N GLY A 113 -8.59 0.96 13.02
CA GLY A 113 -9.90 0.89 12.37
C GLY A 113 -10.72 -0.33 12.78
N ARG A 114 -10.06 -1.39 13.27
CA ARG A 114 -10.70 -2.60 13.82
C ARG A 114 -10.98 -2.51 15.34
N GLU A 115 -10.40 -1.54 16.06
CA GLU A 115 -10.65 -1.39 17.50
C GLU A 115 -12.13 -1.03 17.77
N ALA A 116 -12.68 -1.45 18.90
CA ALA A 116 -14.12 -1.45 19.17
C ALA A 116 -14.85 -0.12 18.90
N ASP A 117 -14.25 1.03 19.26
CA ASP A 117 -14.89 2.33 19.10
C ASP A 117 -14.93 2.77 17.62
N THR A 118 -13.78 2.74 16.95
CA THR A 118 -13.69 3.08 15.53
C THR A 118 -14.38 2.04 14.65
N GLY A 119 -14.21 0.76 14.95
CA GLY A 119 -14.80 -0.37 14.23
C GLY A 119 -16.31 -0.40 14.26
N LYS A 120 -16.96 0.03 15.36
CA LYS A 120 -18.42 0.20 15.41
C LYS A 120 -18.91 1.27 14.42
N ARG A 121 -18.23 2.42 14.38
CA ARG A 121 -18.56 3.51 13.43
C ARG A 121 -18.36 3.08 11.98
N LEU A 122 -17.30 2.32 11.72
CA LEU A 122 -16.95 1.83 10.39
C LEU A 122 -17.68 0.53 10.00
N LYS A 123 -18.42 -0.08 10.93
CA LYS A 123 -19.24 -1.28 10.71
C LYS A 123 -18.46 -2.44 10.09
N GLY A 124 -17.18 -2.56 10.47
CA GLY A 124 -16.29 -3.60 9.95
C GLY A 124 -15.75 -3.34 8.54
N TRP A 125 -15.81 -2.11 8.02
CA TRP A 125 -15.24 -1.73 6.73
C TRP A 125 -13.99 -0.86 6.89
N LEU A 126 -13.05 -0.95 5.94
CA LEU A 126 -11.86 -0.11 5.87
C LEU A 126 -11.74 0.54 4.50
N PRO A 127 -11.38 1.83 4.42
CA PRO A 127 -11.06 2.47 3.14
C PRO A 127 -9.66 2.07 2.71
N VAL A 128 -9.54 1.55 1.48
CA VAL A 128 -8.29 1.09 0.90
C VAL A 128 -8.03 1.74 -0.45
N ALA A 129 -6.76 1.99 -0.75
CA ALA A 129 -6.28 2.40 -2.07
C ALA A 129 -5.32 1.33 -2.57
N CYS A 130 -5.64 0.71 -3.71
CA CYS A 130 -4.81 -0.35 -4.28
C CYS A 130 -3.66 0.25 -5.08
N ILE A 131 -2.43 -0.17 -4.78
CA ILE A 131 -1.29 0.14 -5.65
C ILE A 131 -1.51 -0.46 -7.05
N ASN A 132 -0.94 0.19 -8.07
CA ASN A 132 -1.18 -0.10 -9.47
C ASN A 132 -1.14 -1.63 -9.76
N PRO A 133 -2.17 -2.20 -10.42
CA PRO A 133 -2.28 -3.64 -10.68
C PRO A 133 -1.15 -4.22 -11.53
N GLU A 134 -0.37 -3.41 -12.26
CA GLU A 134 0.84 -3.86 -12.95
C GLU A 134 1.99 -4.21 -11.99
N ARG A 135 1.89 -3.80 -10.71
CA ARG A 135 2.91 -4.00 -9.66
C ARG A 135 2.48 -5.06 -8.62
N LYS A 136 1.92 -6.17 -9.06
CA LYS A 136 1.46 -7.28 -8.19
C LYS A 136 2.58 -8.22 -7.71
N GLU A 137 3.78 -8.15 -8.27
CA GLU A 137 4.90 -9.00 -7.85
C GLU A 137 5.36 -8.69 -6.42
N LEU A 138 5.74 -9.73 -5.66
CA LEU A 138 6.22 -9.60 -4.28
C LEU A 138 7.36 -8.57 -4.13
N ALA A 139 8.34 -8.61 -5.04
CA ALA A 139 9.44 -7.64 -5.08
C ALA A 139 8.95 -6.18 -5.19
N SER A 140 7.96 -5.94 -6.05
CA SER A 140 7.39 -4.60 -6.25
C SER A 140 6.65 -4.10 -5.01
N ARG A 141 5.98 -5.00 -4.27
CA ARG A 141 5.29 -4.68 -3.01
C ARG A 141 6.26 -4.35 -1.89
N ILE A 142 7.31 -5.17 -1.73
CA ILE A 142 8.36 -4.93 -0.75
C ILE A 142 9.03 -3.59 -1.02
N ALA A 143 9.38 -3.31 -2.28
CA ALA A 143 9.93 -2.02 -2.69
C ALA A 143 8.97 -0.85 -2.38
N ALA A 144 7.66 -1.00 -2.63
CA ALA A 144 6.68 0.02 -2.29
C ALA A 144 6.61 0.29 -0.78
N THR A 145 6.56 -0.75 0.06
CA THR A 145 6.58 -0.60 1.52
C THR A 145 7.86 0.09 2.00
N ILE A 146 9.03 -0.28 1.45
CA ILE A 146 10.32 0.36 1.76
C ILE A 146 10.29 1.84 1.38
N ARG A 147 9.85 2.18 0.16
CA ARG A 147 9.72 3.56 -0.31
C ARG A 147 8.84 4.39 0.62
N HIS A 148 7.66 3.87 1.00
CA HIS A 148 6.76 4.58 1.91
C HIS A 148 7.38 4.80 3.30
N ASN A 149 8.04 3.80 3.87
CA ASN A 149 8.67 3.93 5.18
C ASN A 149 9.85 4.91 5.13
N ARG A 150 10.77 4.77 4.16
CA ARG A 150 11.93 5.68 4.04
C ARG A 150 11.53 7.10 3.71
N ALA A 151 10.53 7.31 2.84
CA ALA A 151 10.00 8.65 2.55
C ALA A 151 9.40 9.34 3.80
N LYS A 152 8.95 8.56 4.79
CA LYS A 152 8.47 9.05 6.09
C LYS A 152 9.57 9.13 7.16
N GLY A 153 10.84 8.92 6.80
CA GLY A 153 11.98 8.92 7.72
C GLY A 153 12.06 7.69 8.62
N LYS A 154 11.36 6.60 8.30
CA LYS A 154 11.43 5.32 9.04
C LYS A 154 12.39 4.35 8.36
N HIS A 155 13.28 3.76 9.15
CA HIS A 155 14.35 2.86 8.66
C HIS A 155 14.27 1.44 9.25
N GLN A 156 13.22 1.11 10.00
CA GLN A 156 13.11 -0.17 10.69
C GLN A 156 12.43 -1.21 9.80
N ILE A 157 13.22 -1.88 8.97
CA ILE A 157 12.78 -3.11 8.31
C ILE A 157 13.72 -4.22 8.79
N THR A 158 13.15 -5.12 9.59
CA THR A 158 13.87 -6.24 10.17
C THR A 158 14.26 -7.16 9.02
N SER A 159 15.54 -7.14 8.67
CA SER A 159 16.15 -7.90 7.58
C SER A 159 16.16 -7.26 6.18
N MET A 160 16.56 -6.00 6.12
CA MET A 160 16.94 -5.36 4.85
C MET A 160 17.97 -6.18 4.04
N SER A 161 18.88 -6.90 4.71
CA SER A 161 19.83 -7.80 4.06
C SER A 161 19.17 -8.99 3.37
N ASP A 162 18.15 -9.59 3.99
CA ASP A 162 17.40 -10.68 3.36
C ASP A 162 16.58 -10.17 2.17
N ILE A 163 15.99 -8.97 2.28
CA ILE A 163 15.26 -8.34 1.17
C ILE A 163 16.18 -8.07 -0.01
N VAL A 164 17.35 -7.45 0.22
CA VAL A 164 18.33 -7.20 -0.85
C VAL A 164 18.79 -8.51 -1.49
N ARG A 165 19.00 -9.56 -0.69
CA ARG A 165 19.33 -10.91 -1.20
C ARG A 165 18.23 -11.45 -2.10
N ASP A 166 16.98 -11.42 -1.65
CA ASP A 166 15.86 -12.04 -2.36
C ASP A 166 15.53 -11.27 -3.66
N LEU A 167 15.66 -9.93 -3.66
CA LEU A 167 15.55 -9.11 -4.88
C LEU A 167 16.68 -9.44 -5.88
N SER A 168 17.90 -9.63 -5.40
CA SER A 168 19.04 -9.98 -6.25
C SER A 168 18.87 -11.36 -6.89
N ARG A 169 18.35 -12.33 -6.13
CA ARG A 169 18.00 -13.68 -6.65
C ARG A 169 16.87 -13.64 -7.69
N GLN A 170 16.03 -12.62 -7.65
CA GLN A 170 15.01 -12.34 -8.68
C GLN A 170 15.57 -11.56 -9.88
N GLY A 171 16.90 -11.37 -9.97
CA GLY A 171 17.58 -10.75 -11.10
C GLY A 171 17.62 -9.23 -11.07
N TRP A 172 17.33 -8.58 -9.93
CA TRP A 172 17.48 -7.13 -9.83
C TRP A 172 18.95 -6.74 -9.73
N THR A 173 19.35 -5.73 -10.52
CA THR A 173 20.71 -5.17 -10.44
C THR A 173 20.88 -4.31 -9.18
N ASN A 174 22.12 -4.07 -8.77
CA ASN A 174 22.42 -3.25 -7.60
C ASN A 174 21.85 -1.83 -7.76
N GLU A 175 21.93 -1.26 -8.96
CA GLU A 175 21.45 0.08 -9.29
C GLU A 175 19.92 0.14 -9.18
N ARG A 176 19.23 -0.90 -9.65
CA ARG A 176 17.77 -1.00 -9.52
C ARG A 176 17.36 -1.11 -8.05
N ILE A 177 18.05 -1.96 -7.26
CA ILE A 177 17.80 -2.09 -5.82
C ILE A 177 18.05 -0.76 -5.11
N GLY A 178 19.16 -0.09 -5.41
CA GLY A 178 19.48 1.23 -4.85
C GLY A 178 18.40 2.26 -5.14
N THR A 179 17.99 2.36 -6.40
CA THR A 179 16.95 3.30 -6.85
C THR A 179 15.60 3.00 -6.20
N GLU A 180 15.15 1.75 -6.23
CA GLU A 180 13.82 1.36 -5.74
C GLU A 180 13.73 1.34 -4.21
N LEU A 181 14.83 1.06 -3.50
CA LEU A 181 14.85 1.03 -2.05
C LEU A 181 15.35 2.33 -1.42
N GLY A 182 15.81 3.30 -2.22
CA GLY A 182 16.40 4.55 -1.76
C GLY A 182 17.75 4.37 -1.03
N MET A 183 18.54 3.39 -1.47
CA MET A 183 19.88 3.07 -0.95
C MET A 183 20.96 3.59 -1.89
N ASP A 184 22.12 3.94 -1.35
CA ASP A 184 23.32 4.07 -2.17
C ASP A 184 23.90 2.69 -2.54
N LEU A 185 24.78 2.67 -3.52
CA LEU A 185 25.37 1.42 -4.03
C LEU A 185 26.18 0.69 -2.95
N ASP A 186 26.88 1.43 -2.09
CA ASP A 186 27.71 0.88 -1.02
C ASP A 186 26.85 0.23 0.08
N GLU A 187 25.67 0.78 0.39
CA GLU A 187 24.66 0.23 1.29
C GLU A 187 24.15 -1.10 0.72
N VAL A 188 23.81 -1.15 -0.58
CA VAL A 188 23.36 -2.38 -1.25
C VAL A 188 24.45 -3.46 -1.20
N LEU A 189 25.69 -3.14 -1.57
CA LEU A 189 26.82 -4.08 -1.56
C LEU A 189 27.11 -4.61 -0.16
N ARG A 190 27.09 -3.74 0.85
CA ARG A 190 27.30 -4.13 2.25
C ARG A 190 26.22 -5.10 2.73
N LEU A 191 24.95 -4.85 2.38
CA LEU A 191 23.84 -5.75 2.73
C LEU A 191 23.93 -7.11 2.02
N LYS A 192 24.44 -7.15 0.79
CA LYS A 192 24.77 -8.41 0.09
C LYS A 192 25.88 -9.19 0.79
N GLN A 193 26.92 -8.51 1.26
CA GLN A 193 28.01 -9.16 1.99
C GLN A 193 27.53 -9.78 3.31
N ILE A 194 26.72 -9.05 4.07
CA ILE A 194 26.16 -9.51 5.36
C ILE A 194 25.28 -10.76 5.19
N SER A 195 24.54 -10.86 4.07
CA SER A 195 23.63 -11.98 3.80
C SER A 195 24.31 -13.26 3.27
N GLY A 196 25.65 -13.27 3.16
CA GLY A 196 26.42 -14.45 2.77
C GLY A 196 26.41 -14.77 1.28
N LEU A 197 26.02 -13.81 0.42
CA LEU A 197 26.03 -13.93 -1.04
C LEU A 197 27.44 -13.78 -1.64
N ALA A 198 28.45 -14.47 -1.08
CA ALA A 198 29.82 -14.45 -1.63
C ALA A 198 29.87 -14.86 -3.12
N GLU A 199 28.95 -15.74 -3.54
CA GLU A 199 28.83 -16.25 -4.91
C GLU A 199 28.40 -15.17 -5.93
N LEU A 200 27.70 -14.10 -5.50
CA LEU A 200 27.29 -13.00 -6.39
C LEU A 200 28.42 -11.98 -6.65
N PHE A 201 29.55 -12.09 -5.97
CA PHE A 201 30.71 -11.21 -6.16
C PHE A 201 31.74 -11.79 -7.16
N GLN A 202 31.43 -12.89 -7.85
CA GLN A 202 32.35 -13.50 -8.81
C GLN A 202 32.62 -12.62 -10.04
N GLU A 203 31.76 -11.64 -10.33
CA GLU A 203 31.88 -10.77 -11.51
C GLU A 203 32.27 -9.31 -11.20
N GLU A 204 32.48 -8.93 -9.93
CA GLU A 204 32.75 -7.53 -9.59
C GLU A 204 34.24 -7.23 -9.33
N SER A 205 34.73 -6.16 -9.99
CA SER A 205 36.06 -5.61 -9.79
C SER A 205 36.11 -4.74 -8.54
N PHE A 206 36.79 -5.22 -7.50
CA PHE A 206 37.02 -4.47 -6.27
C PHE A 206 37.94 -3.27 -6.50
N SER A 207 37.62 -2.13 -5.86
CA SER A 207 38.57 -1.01 -5.75
C SER A 207 39.65 -1.35 -4.72
N PRO A 208 40.92 -0.93 -4.94
CA PRO A 208 41.99 -1.20 -4.00
C PRO A 208 41.70 -0.53 -2.65
N ALA A 209 41.83 -1.31 -1.57
CA ALA A 209 41.69 -0.81 -0.21
C ALA A 209 42.72 0.29 0.08
N TRP A 210 42.31 1.31 0.82
CA TRP A 210 43.21 2.38 1.28
C TRP A 210 44.30 1.81 2.17
N THR A 211 45.51 1.66 1.63
CA THR A 211 46.72 1.49 2.44
C THR A 211 47.01 2.78 3.18
N VAL A 212 46.86 2.76 4.50
CA VAL A 212 47.40 3.79 5.39
C VAL A 212 48.93 3.70 5.31
N ARG A 213 49.59 4.80 4.94
CA ARG A 213 51.04 4.98 5.12
C ARG A 213 51.31 5.70 6.43
#